data_AF-A0A7X7FM65-F1
#
_entry.id   AF-A0A7X7FM65-F1
#
_cell.length_a   1.000
_cell.length_b   1.000
_cell.length_c   1.000
_cell.angle_alpha   90.00
_cell.angle_beta   90.00
_cell.angle_gamma   90.00
#
_symmetry.space_group_name_H-M   'P 1'
#
loop_
_entity.id
_entity.type
_entity.pdbx_description
1 polymer ?
#
loop_
_entity_poly.entity_id
_entity_poly.type
_entity_poly.pdbx_seq_one_letter_code
_entity_poly.pdbx_strand_id
1 'polypeptide(L)'
;LRFDTRGSFSNAASWGTFDPGSHGVGNDPDGFTGVVFAGGYLYFSPFFNGTDYSGEVLRYDTQASHAADCNENGVPDECEPDTDGDGVINDCDDCPNTIPGIAVDTTGCPPVVPCDRDRDGDVDQADWDQFELCASGSGIAQDRQDCDWAKLDADNDVDQADFAAFQRCYSGENVPADPNCAN
;
A
#
# COMPACT_ATOMS: atom_id res chain seq x y z
N LEU A 1 -8.71 -27.35 -2.09
CA LEU A 1 -8.74 -26.81 -0.71
C LEU A 1 -7.38 -26.17 -0.42
N ARG A 2 -7.36 -24.92 0.05
CA ARG A 2 -6.18 -24.14 0.44
C ARG A 2 -6.37 -23.69 1.89
N PHE A 3 -5.29 -23.63 2.66
CA PHE A 3 -5.26 -23.11 4.03
C PHE A 3 -4.44 -21.82 4.07
N ASP A 4 -4.96 -20.77 4.71
CA ASP A 4 -4.21 -19.56 5.06
C ASP A 4 -3.47 -19.80 6.38
N THR A 5 -2.15 -19.88 6.30
CA THR A 5 -1.27 -20.17 7.43
C THR A 5 -1.13 -19.02 8.43
N ARG A 6 -1.62 -17.82 8.12
CA ARG A 6 -1.71 -16.69 9.06
C ARG A 6 -2.91 -16.85 10.01
N GLY A 7 -3.90 -17.65 9.63
CA GLY A 7 -5.08 -17.94 10.44
C GLY A 7 -4.94 -19.19 11.32
N SER A 8 -5.87 -19.35 12.27
CA SER A 8 -5.96 -20.60 13.03
C SER A 8 -6.41 -21.75 12.13
N PHE A 9 -5.77 -22.91 12.27
CA PHE A 9 -6.17 -24.15 11.61
C PHE A 9 -7.64 -24.54 11.89
N SER A 10 -8.15 -24.21 13.09
CA SER A 10 -9.52 -24.52 13.50
C SER A 10 -10.57 -23.53 12.98
N ASN A 11 -10.16 -22.39 12.43
CA ASN A 11 -11.10 -21.39 11.92
C ASN A 11 -11.47 -21.73 10.48
N ALA A 12 -12.77 -21.94 10.22
CA ALA A 12 -13.28 -22.22 8.88
C ALA A 12 -12.94 -21.11 7.86
N ALA A 13 -12.84 -19.85 8.30
CA ALA A 13 -12.46 -18.74 7.43
C ALA A 13 -11.01 -18.82 6.92
N SER A 14 -10.13 -19.60 7.58
CA SER A 14 -8.76 -19.85 7.11
C SER A 14 -8.71 -20.86 5.96
N TRP A 15 -9.85 -21.42 5.54
CA TRP A 15 -9.91 -22.46 4.51
C TRP A 15 -10.65 -21.95 3.28
N GLY A 16 -10.02 -22.08 2.12
CA GLY A 16 -10.60 -21.77 0.82
C GLY A 16 -10.78 -23.03 -0.03
N THR A 17 -11.86 -23.08 -0.81
CA THR A 17 -12.04 -24.09 -1.86
C THR A 17 -12.19 -23.40 -3.21
N PHE A 18 -11.75 -24.08 -4.26
CA PHE A 18 -11.92 -23.62 -5.62
C PHE A 18 -12.47 -24.80 -6.42
N ASP A 19 -13.57 -24.57 -7.12
CA ASP A 19 -14.22 -25.54 -8.01
C ASP A 19 -13.88 -25.14 -9.46
N PRO A 20 -12.96 -25.85 -10.13
CA PRO A 20 -12.57 -25.53 -11.51
C PRO A 20 -13.71 -25.73 -12.51
N GLY A 21 -14.58 -26.72 -12.31
CA GLY A 21 -15.70 -27.01 -13.22
C GLY A 21 -16.71 -25.86 -13.24
N SER A 22 -17.00 -25.28 -12.08
CA SER A 22 -17.87 -24.09 -11.97
C SER A 22 -17.33 -22.84 -12.70
N HIS A 23 -16.03 -22.82 -13.00
CA HIS A 23 -15.34 -21.73 -13.72
C HIS A 23 -15.02 -22.09 -15.19
N GLY A 24 -15.64 -23.15 -15.72
CA GLY A 24 -15.48 -23.55 -17.12
C GLY A 24 -14.10 -24.14 -17.45
N VAL A 25 -13.36 -24.59 -16.43
CA VAL A 25 -12.09 -25.29 -16.62
C VAL A 25 -12.38 -26.77 -16.79
N GLY A 26 -11.99 -27.33 -17.93
CA GLY A 26 -12.13 -28.76 -18.20
C GLY A 26 -13.56 -29.21 -18.52
N ASN A 27 -13.76 -30.53 -18.60
CA ASN A 27 -15.07 -31.11 -18.87
C ASN A 27 -15.76 -31.63 -17.60
N ASP A 28 -15.00 -32.32 -16.74
CA ASP A 28 -15.46 -32.84 -15.45
C ASP A 28 -14.25 -33.00 -14.51
N PRO A 29 -13.67 -31.86 -14.07
CA PRO A 29 -12.38 -31.81 -13.38
C PRO A 29 -12.50 -32.20 -11.90
N ASP A 30 -13.08 -33.37 -11.63
CA ASP A 30 -13.25 -33.94 -10.29
C ASP A 30 -12.31 -35.12 -10.05
N GLY A 31 -12.02 -35.36 -8.77
CA GLY A 31 -11.41 -36.61 -8.32
C GLY A 31 -9.93 -36.80 -8.67
N PHE A 32 -9.08 -35.97 -8.05
CA PHE A 32 -7.62 -36.09 -8.11
C PHE A 32 -7.07 -36.83 -6.89
N THR A 33 -6.05 -37.67 -7.09
CA THR A 33 -5.47 -38.50 -6.01
C THR A 33 -4.07 -38.07 -5.57
N GLY A 34 -3.45 -37.11 -6.25
CA GLY A 34 -2.10 -36.66 -5.95
C GLY A 34 -1.75 -35.35 -6.63
N VAL A 35 -0.66 -34.74 -6.18
CA VAL A 35 -0.14 -33.48 -6.73
C VAL A 35 1.36 -33.58 -6.97
N VAL A 36 1.83 -33.05 -8.08
CA VAL A 36 3.26 -32.91 -8.41
C VAL A 36 3.55 -31.44 -8.70
N PHE A 37 4.54 -30.87 -8.03
CA PHE A 37 5.02 -29.52 -8.34
C PHE A 37 6.15 -29.59 -9.38
N ALA A 38 5.99 -28.88 -10.50
CA ALA A 38 7.01 -28.79 -11.54
C ALA A 38 6.93 -27.46 -12.30
N GLY A 39 8.04 -26.72 -12.35
CA GLY A 39 8.17 -25.54 -13.20
C GLY A 39 7.17 -24.40 -12.91
N GLY A 40 6.85 -24.13 -11.64
CA GLY A 40 5.88 -23.09 -11.26
C GLY A 40 4.42 -23.52 -11.33
N TYR A 41 4.16 -24.82 -11.50
CA TYR A 41 2.82 -25.36 -11.59
C TYR A 41 2.61 -26.51 -10.61
N LEU A 42 1.42 -26.58 -10.02
CA LEU A 42 0.90 -27.79 -9.38
C LEU A 42 0.11 -28.59 -10.42
N TYR A 43 0.49 -29.84 -10.64
CA TYR A 43 -0.22 -30.79 -11.49
C TYR A 43 -0.97 -31.78 -10.62
N PHE A 44 -2.29 -31.83 -10.78
CA PHE A 44 -3.15 -32.74 -10.06
C PHE A 44 -3.36 -34.01 -10.90
N SER A 45 -2.93 -35.15 -10.36
CA SER A 45 -3.05 -36.44 -11.03
C SER A 45 -4.50 -36.92 -11.01
N PRO A 46 -5.14 -37.14 -12.18
CA PRO A 46 -6.51 -37.59 -12.23
C PRO A 46 -6.65 -39.02 -11.72
N PHE A 47 -7.83 -39.33 -11.19
CA PHE A 47 -8.20 -40.68 -10.80
C PHE A 47 -9.63 -41.00 -11.22
N PHE A 48 -10.63 -40.50 -10.51
CA PHE A 48 -12.04 -40.89 -10.73
C PHE A 48 -12.97 -39.70 -10.47
N ASN A 49 -13.65 -39.22 -11.51
CA ASN A 49 -14.47 -38.00 -11.47
C ASN A 49 -15.87 -38.19 -10.85
N GLY A 50 -16.10 -39.28 -10.12
CA GLY A 50 -17.42 -39.63 -9.58
C GLY A 50 -18.26 -40.51 -10.50
N THR A 51 -17.95 -40.58 -11.80
CA THR A 51 -18.65 -41.46 -12.77
C THR A 51 -17.75 -42.49 -13.44
N ASP A 52 -16.53 -42.12 -13.87
CA ASP A 52 -15.54 -43.02 -14.49
C ASP A 52 -14.10 -42.59 -14.14
N TYR A 53 -13.12 -43.42 -14.52
CA TYR A 53 -11.72 -43.03 -14.47
C TYR A 53 -11.44 -41.89 -15.45
N SER A 54 -10.82 -40.83 -14.94
CA SER A 54 -10.52 -39.63 -15.72
C SER A 54 -9.05 -39.61 -16.16
N GLY A 55 -8.81 -39.03 -17.34
CA GLY A 55 -7.48 -38.69 -17.86
C GLY A 55 -7.20 -37.18 -17.89
N GLU A 56 -8.10 -36.37 -17.35
CA GLU A 56 -8.02 -34.91 -17.37
C GLU A 56 -7.07 -34.41 -16.27
N VAL A 57 -5.90 -33.91 -16.66
CA VAL A 57 -4.92 -33.35 -15.71
C VAL A 57 -5.26 -31.89 -15.43
N LEU A 58 -5.54 -31.56 -14.18
CA LEU A 58 -5.68 -30.17 -13.74
C LEU A 58 -4.29 -29.60 -13.43
N ARG A 59 -4.04 -28.38 -13.91
CA ARG A 59 -2.81 -27.64 -13.64
C ARG A 59 -3.17 -26.30 -13.00
N TYR A 60 -2.63 -26.05 -11.82
CA TYR A 60 -2.70 -24.76 -11.15
C TYR A 60 -1.37 -24.03 -11.34
N ASP A 61 -1.44 -22.83 -11.89
CA ASP A 61 -0.30 -21.94 -12.03
C ASP A 61 -0.05 -21.29 -10.66
N THR A 62 1.08 -21.60 -10.03
CA THR A 62 1.46 -20.94 -8.77
C THR A 62 2.01 -19.54 -9.02
N GLN A 63 2.13 -19.15 -10.29
CA GLN A 63 2.72 -17.89 -10.73
C GLN A 63 1.78 -17.00 -11.56
N ALA A 64 0.68 -17.52 -12.10
CA ALA A 64 -0.32 -16.70 -12.77
C ALA A 64 -1.33 -16.19 -11.73
N SER A 65 -1.46 -14.86 -11.69
CA SER A 65 -2.10 -14.09 -10.61
C SER A 65 -1.48 -14.36 -9.25
N HIS A 66 -0.20 -13.97 -9.11
CA HIS A 66 0.31 -13.62 -7.79
C HIS A 66 -0.62 -12.52 -7.23
N ALA A 67 -0.90 -12.57 -5.94
CA ALA A 67 -1.25 -11.33 -5.24
C ALA A 67 -0.22 -10.25 -5.63
N ALA A 68 -0.61 -8.97 -5.56
CA ALA A 68 0.27 -7.86 -5.94
C ALA A 68 1.68 -8.08 -5.34
N ASP A 69 2.71 -7.81 -6.14
CA ASP A 69 4.13 -7.97 -5.81
C ASP A 69 4.83 -6.77 -6.46
N CYS A 70 4.75 -5.63 -5.80
CA CYS A 70 5.14 -4.34 -6.38
C CYS A 70 6.66 -4.14 -6.43
N ASN A 71 7.44 -4.90 -5.64
CA ASN A 71 8.91 -4.89 -5.66
C ASN A 71 9.51 -6.04 -6.50
N GLU A 72 8.67 -6.90 -7.08
CA GLU A 72 9.02 -8.06 -7.91
C GLU A 72 9.98 -9.05 -7.23
N ASN A 73 9.91 -9.19 -5.90
CA ASN A 73 10.82 -10.04 -5.14
C ASN A 73 10.35 -11.51 -5.04
N GLY A 74 9.13 -11.81 -5.53
CA GLY A 74 8.52 -13.14 -5.52
C GLY A 74 7.78 -13.48 -4.22
N VAL A 75 7.69 -12.54 -3.29
CA VAL A 75 6.82 -12.57 -2.11
C VAL A 75 5.63 -11.65 -2.40
N PRO A 76 4.39 -12.13 -2.28
CA PRO A 76 3.25 -11.23 -2.49
C PRO A 76 3.16 -10.15 -1.40
N ASP A 77 2.77 -8.93 -1.77
CA ASP A 77 2.62 -7.73 -0.93
C ASP A 77 1.84 -8.04 0.36
N GLU A 78 0.79 -8.88 0.29
CA GLU A 78 0.02 -9.28 1.47
C GLU A 78 0.82 -10.05 2.55
N CYS A 79 2.03 -10.48 2.23
CA CYS A 79 2.98 -11.16 3.11
C CYS A 79 4.20 -10.29 3.48
N GLU A 80 4.22 -9.04 3.02
CA GLU A 80 5.28 -8.07 3.26
C GLU A 80 4.83 -7.05 4.34
N PRO A 81 5.77 -6.39 5.03
CA PRO A 81 5.43 -5.41 6.04
C PRO A 81 4.87 -4.13 5.42
N ASP A 82 3.79 -3.65 6.03
CA ASP A 82 3.17 -2.35 5.85
C ASP A 82 3.17 -1.68 7.24
N THR A 83 3.92 -0.59 7.39
CA THR A 83 4.28 -0.03 8.71
C THR A 83 3.24 0.94 9.23
N ASP A 84 2.65 1.74 8.37
CA ASP A 84 1.58 2.69 8.69
C ASP A 84 0.18 2.13 8.43
N GLY A 85 0.07 1.04 7.68
CA GLY A 85 -1.16 0.27 7.51
C GLY A 85 -2.10 0.87 6.46
N ASP A 86 -1.55 1.61 5.49
CA ASP A 86 -2.32 2.31 4.46
C ASP A 86 -2.73 1.41 3.28
N GLY A 87 -2.19 0.18 3.24
CA GLY A 87 -2.43 -0.82 2.22
C GLY A 87 -1.36 -0.88 1.12
N VAL A 88 -0.29 -0.10 1.23
CA VAL A 88 0.91 -0.14 0.40
C VAL A 88 2.08 -0.59 1.27
N ILE A 89 2.80 -1.60 0.81
CA ILE A 89 3.91 -2.16 1.58
C ILE A 89 5.09 -1.20 1.63
N ASN A 90 5.92 -1.29 2.66
CA ASN A 90 7.07 -0.40 2.88
C ASN A 90 8.00 -0.25 1.66
N ASP A 91 8.19 -1.33 0.89
CA ASP A 91 9.10 -1.34 -0.25
C ASP A 91 8.54 -0.60 -1.48
N CYS A 92 7.25 -0.26 -1.45
CA CYS A 92 6.51 0.38 -2.52
C CYS A 92 5.76 1.64 -2.08
N ASP A 93 5.95 2.03 -0.82
CA ASP A 93 5.37 3.21 -0.21
C ASP A 93 6.36 4.38 -0.34
N ASP A 94 5.95 5.40 -1.11
CA ASP A 94 6.71 6.62 -1.33
C ASP A 94 6.49 7.65 -0.21
N CYS A 95 5.47 7.47 0.64
CA CYS A 95 5.04 8.39 1.69
C CYS A 95 4.88 7.67 3.04
N PRO A 96 5.97 7.24 3.68
CA PRO A 96 5.89 6.48 4.92
C PRO A 96 5.30 7.31 6.06
N ASN A 97 4.57 6.63 6.94
CA ASN A 97 3.92 7.18 8.14
C ASN A 97 2.62 7.93 7.85
N THR A 98 1.93 7.64 6.75
CA THR A 98 0.61 8.22 6.48
C THR A 98 -0.34 8.05 7.66
N ILE A 99 -1.15 9.08 7.91
CA ILE A 99 -2.06 9.06 9.05
C ILE A 99 -3.16 7.98 8.87
N PRO A 100 -3.59 7.29 9.94
CA PRO A 100 -4.54 6.20 9.84
C PRO A 100 -5.88 6.62 9.20
N GLY A 101 -6.26 5.90 8.14
CA GLY A 101 -7.58 6.03 7.50
C GLY A 101 -7.70 7.17 6.49
N ILE A 102 -6.59 7.86 6.16
CA ILE A 102 -6.55 8.73 4.99
C ILE A 102 -6.57 7.88 3.72
N ALA A 103 -7.11 8.45 2.64
CA ALA A 103 -7.08 7.80 1.34
C ALA A 103 -5.74 8.07 0.66
N VAL A 104 -5.03 7.01 0.30
CA VAL A 104 -3.75 7.05 -0.42
C VAL A 104 -3.92 6.61 -1.88
N ASP A 105 -2.98 7.01 -2.72
CA ASP A 105 -2.88 6.54 -4.10
C ASP A 105 -2.13 5.19 -4.18
N THR A 106 -1.75 4.76 -5.39
CA THR A 106 -1.06 3.47 -5.59
C THR A 106 0.38 3.44 -5.07
N THR A 107 0.92 4.57 -4.62
CA THR A 107 2.27 4.69 -4.07
C THR A 107 2.26 5.05 -2.59
N GLY A 108 1.13 4.85 -1.90
CA GLY A 108 0.99 5.13 -0.46
C GLY A 108 0.84 6.61 -0.15
N CYS A 109 0.68 7.48 -1.16
CA CYS A 109 0.71 8.91 -0.90
C CYS A 109 -0.69 9.54 -0.83
N PRO A 110 -0.95 10.40 0.17
CA PRO A 110 -2.17 11.20 0.21
C PRO A 110 -2.14 12.34 -0.82
N PRO A 111 -3.29 12.99 -1.07
CA PRO A 111 -3.35 14.24 -1.82
C PRO A 111 -2.41 15.29 -1.19
N VAL A 112 -1.67 16.03 -2.02
CA VAL A 112 -0.77 17.07 -1.52
C VAL A 112 -1.56 18.17 -0.79
N VAL A 113 -1.20 18.43 0.46
CA VAL A 113 -1.76 19.49 1.30
C VAL A 113 -0.72 20.61 1.49
N PRO A 114 -1.11 21.90 1.52
CA PRO A 114 -0.18 22.97 1.86
C PRO A 114 0.38 22.79 3.27
N CYS A 115 1.67 23.07 3.44
CA CYS A 115 2.40 22.95 4.71
C CYS A 115 2.66 21.52 5.23
N ASP A 116 2.18 20.49 4.53
CA ASP A 116 2.45 19.07 4.78
C ASP A 116 3.70 18.67 3.97
N ARG A 117 4.85 18.71 4.63
CA ARG A 117 6.19 18.58 4.04
C ARG A 117 6.61 17.13 3.93
N ASP A 118 6.37 16.31 4.94
CA ASP A 118 6.68 14.88 4.87
C ASP A 118 5.58 14.06 4.21
N ARG A 119 4.44 14.69 3.90
CA ARG A 119 3.37 14.17 3.05
C ARG A 119 2.66 12.99 3.68
N ASP A 120 2.48 13.02 4.98
CA ASP A 120 1.76 12.00 5.74
C ASP A 120 0.25 12.30 5.87
N GLY A 121 -0.18 13.48 5.43
CA GLY A 121 -1.58 13.89 5.36
C GLY A 121 -2.07 14.72 6.55
N ASP A 122 -1.20 15.03 7.51
CA ASP A 122 -1.45 16.07 8.51
C ASP A 122 -0.46 17.23 8.39
N VAL A 123 -0.63 18.24 9.25
CA VAL A 123 0.34 19.31 9.42
C VAL A 123 0.63 19.42 10.91
N ASP A 124 1.80 18.97 11.32
CA ASP A 124 2.11 18.79 12.73
C ASP A 124 3.54 19.21 13.13
N GLN A 125 4.09 18.55 14.16
CA GLN A 125 5.42 18.83 14.66
C GLN A 125 6.52 18.40 13.68
N ALA A 126 6.33 17.35 12.88
CA ALA A 126 7.28 16.88 11.90
C ALA A 126 7.48 17.91 10.78
N ASP A 127 6.39 18.53 10.33
CA ASP A 127 6.44 19.65 9.38
C ASP A 127 7.07 20.89 9.97
N TRP A 128 6.76 21.21 11.23
CA TRP A 128 7.36 22.33 11.93
C TRP A 128 8.88 22.19 11.97
N ASP A 129 9.39 21.01 12.31
CA ASP A 129 10.83 20.76 12.41
C ASP A 129 11.53 21.01 11.06
N GLN A 130 10.85 20.73 9.94
CA GLN A 130 11.36 21.08 8.61
C GLN A 130 11.20 22.56 8.27
N PHE A 131 10.09 23.18 8.67
CA PHE A 131 9.82 24.60 8.44
C PHE A 131 10.87 25.48 9.13
N GLU A 132 11.20 25.18 10.39
CA GLU A 132 12.16 25.94 11.19
C GLU A 132 13.57 25.95 10.55
N LEU A 133 13.95 24.88 9.85
CA LEU A 133 15.23 24.80 9.13
C LEU A 133 15.31 25.73 7.92
N CYS A 134 14.18 26.26 7.47
CA CYS A 134 14.07 27.19 6.35
C CYS A 134 13.99 28.65 6.78
N ALA A 135 13.91 28.97 8.07
CA ALA A 135 13.84 30.34 8.57
C ALA A 135 15.04 31.19 8.09
N SER A 136 14.77 32.26 7.36
CA SER A 136 15.78 33.23 6.90
C SER A 136 15.67 34.56 7.62
N GLY A 137 14.47 34.93 8.08
CA GLY A 137 14.15 36.18 8.76
C GLY A 137 13.72 37.30 7.80
N SER A 138 13.05 38.30 8.35
CA SER A 138 12.36 39.32 7.56
C SER A 138 13.29 40.17 6.69
N GLY A 139 12.98 40.21 5.38
CA GLY A 139 13.75 40.86 4.34
C GLY A 139 15.04 40.12 3.94
N ILE A 140 15.24 38.88 4.38
CA ILE A 140 16.41 38.06 4.05
C ILE A 140 15.95 36.91 3.16
N ALA A 141 16.23 37.03 1.85
CA ALA A 141 15.82 36.03 0.88
C ALA A 141 16.29 34.61 1.25
N GLN A 142 15.38 33.64 1.14
CA GLN A 142 15.66 32.22 1.28
C GLN A 142 15.97 31.62 -0.10
N ASP A 143 17.24 31.52 -0.46
CA ASP A 143 17.67 31.04 -1.79
C ASP A 143 17.78 29.51 -1.90
N ARG A 144 17.57 28.77 -0.81
CA ARG A 144 17.59 27.31 -0.82
C ARG A 144 16.36 26.75 -1.52
N GLN A 145 16.58 26.03 -2.61
CA GLN A 145 15.51 25.40 -3.39
C GLN A 145 14.68 24.41 -2.56
N ASP A 146 15.30 23.70 -1.61
CA ASP A 146 14.59 22.78 -0.73
C ASP A 146 13.70 23.47 0.30
N CYS A 147 13.75 24.80 0.39
CA CYS A 147 12.94 25.67 1.24
C CYS A 147 11.89 26.48 0.48
N ASP A 148 11.72 26.29 -0.84
CA ASP A 148 10.70 27.02 -1.61
C ASP A 148 9.27 26.74 -1.09
N TRP A 149 9.03 25.57 -0.49
CA TRP A 149 7.74 25.21 0.11
C TRP A 149 7.39 26.01 1.36
N ALA A 150 8.39 26.58 2.05
CA ALA A 150 8.22 27.31 3.31
C ALA A 150 7.96 28.81 3.11
N LYS A 151 8.02 29.31 1.86
CA LYS A 151 7.66 30.67 1.45
C LYS A 151 6.15 30.77 1.23
N LEU A 152 5.41 30.78 2.33
CA LEU A 152 3.96 30.56 2.37
C LEU A 152 3.15 31.84 2.16
N ASP A 153 3.73 33.02 2.37
CA ASP A 153 3.01 34.30 2.20
C ASP A 153 3.27 34.99 0.84
N ALA A 154 3.95 34.27 -0.06
CA ALA A 154 4.31 34.66 -1.42
C ALA A 154 5.33 35.81 -1.53
N ASP A 155 6.19 35.98 -0.54
CA ASP A 155 7.44 36.72 -0.68
C ASP A 155 8.66 35.80 -0.92
N ASN A 156 9.88 36.33 -0.73
CA ASN A 156 11.12 35.61 -1.03
C ASN A 156 11.86 35.13 0.21
N ASP A 157 11.31 35.34 1.39
CA ASP A 157 11.90 34.99 2.68
C ASP A 157 11.04 33.98 3.44
N VAL A 158 11.55 33.53 4.58
CA VAL A 158 10.82 32.68 5.51
C VAL A 158 10.92 33.35 6.87
N ASP A 159 9.83 34.00 7.28
CA ASP A 159 9.78 34.83 8.47
C ASP A 159 8.49 34.63 9.32
N GLN A 160 8.10 35.64 10.11
CA GLN A 160 6.91 35.56 10.96
C GLN A 160 5.60 35.53 10.17
N ALA A 161 5.56 36.06 8.96
CA ALA A 161 4.39 36.05 8.09
C ALA A 161 4.15 34.64 7.53
N ASP A 162 5.22 33.93 7.14
CA ASP A 162 5.15 32.51 6.77
C ASP A 162 4.74 31.65 7.95
N PHE A 163 5.27 31.91 9.14
CA PHE A 163 4.82 31.21 10.34
C PHE A 163 3.32 31.40 10.58
N ALA A 164 2.80 32.61 10.41
CA ALA A 164 1.38 32.87 10.54
C ALA A 164 0.55 32.14 9.45
N ALA A 165 1.14 31.83 8.29
CA ALA A 165 0.53 30.99 7.28
C ALA A 165 0.56 29.50 7.65
N PHE A 166 1.71 28.99 8.09
CA PHE A 166 1.86 27.63 8.59
C PHE A 166 0.89 27.32 9.73
N GLN A 167 0.76 28.23 10.70
CA GLN A 167 -0.17 28.09 11.83
C GLN A 167 -1.64 27.94 11.43
N ARG A 168 -2.05 28.38 10.23
CA ARG A 168 -3.42 28.16 9.74
C ARG A 168 -3.64 26.74 9.24
N CYS A 169 -2.56 26.08 8.81
CA CYS A 169 -2.58 24.71 8.31
C CYS A 169 -2.40 23.67 9.40
N TYR A 170 -1.76 24.03 10.51
CA TYR A 170 -1.50 23.11 11.63
C TYR A 170 -2.76 22.41 12.12
N SER A 171 -2.86 21.11 11.83
CA SER A 171 -3.95 20.23 12.24
C SER A 171 -3.59 19.41 13.48
N GLY A 172 -2.29 19.10 13.64
CA GLY A 172 -1.73 18.27 14.71
C GLY A 172 -1.68 16.79 14.36
N GLU A 173 -0.88 16.05 15.15
CA GLU A 173 -0.54 14.64 14.92
C GLU A 173 -1.78 13.75 14.76
N ASN A 174 -1.81 12.97 13.68
CA ASN A 174 -2.89 12.11 13.22
C ASN A 174 -4.23 12.84 12.97
N VAL A 175 -4.20 14.13 12.61
CA VAL A 175 -5.39 14.91 12.27
C VAL A 175 -5.31 15.37 10.82
N PRO A 176 -6.19 14.89 9.92
CA PRO A 176 -6.14 15.27 8.51
C PRO A 176 -6.11 16.79 8.31
N ALA A 177 -5.11 17.27 7.58
CA ALA A 177 -4.96 18.69 7.32
C ALA A 177 -6.01 19.21 6.33
N ASP A 178 -6.38 20.50 6.45
CA ASP A 178 -7.32 21.14 5.53
C ASP A 178 -6.60 21.52 4.23
N PRO A 179 -6.96 20.94 3.06
CA PRO A 179 -6.33 21.28 1.78
C PRO A 179 -6.46 22.76 1.39
N ASN A 180 -7.33 23.52 2.05
CA ASN A 180 -7.60 24.93 1.77
C ASN A 180 -7.00 25.90 2.80
N CYS A 181 -6.21 25.42 3.75
CA CYS A 181 -5.68 26.24 4.85
C CYS A 181 -4.78 27.41 4.41
N ALA A 182 -4.19 27.33 3.21
CA ALA A 182 -3.30 28.32 2.62
C ALA A 182 -4.00 29.32 1.66
N ASN A 183 -5.34 29.31 1.58
CA ASN A 183 -6.12 30.24 0.75
C ASN A 183 -6.57 31.52 1.47
#